data_AF-A0A9N9J1T7-F1
#
_entry.id   AF-A0A9N9J1T7-F1
#
_cell.length_a   1.000
_cell.length_b   1.000
_cell.length_c   1.000
_cell.angle_alpha   90.00
_cell.angle_beta   90.00
_cell.angle_gamma   90.00
#
_symmetry.space_group_name_H-M   'P 1'
#
loop_
_entity.id
_entity.type
_entity.pdbx_description
1 polymer ?
#
loop_
_entity_poly.entity_id
_entity_poly.type
_entity_poly.pdbx_seq_one_letter_code
_entity_poly.pdbx_strand_id
1 'polypeptide(L)'
;GPAILIFNNARFKESDFESLMQICVGGKQDDDKKIGKHGLGFNSCYHFTDVPDFISGDFIAFLDPQEKYLNKRGTIGSLPRNGISEFTEQDQLVHRFSFETHFRIPLLKEKK
;
A
#
# COMPACT_ATOMS: atom_id res chain seq x y z
N GLY A 1 4.16 -11.53 -10.67
CA GLY A 1 5.38 -12.11 -10.06
C GLY A 1 5.10 -12.47 -8.61
N PRO A 2 6.02 -13.19 -7.94
CA PRO A 2 5.82 -13.57 -6.54
C PRO A 2 5.76 -12.34 -5.63
N ALA A 3 4.90 -12.40 -4.62
CA ALA A 3 4.68 -11.31 -3.66
C ALA A 3 4.27 -11.90 -2.31
N ILE A 4 4.59 -11.19 -1.23
CA ILE A 4 4.04 -11.45 0.10
C ILE A 4 2.71 -10.69 0.19
N LEU A 5 1.64 -11.39 0.56
CA LEU A 5 0.32 -10.82 0.77
C LEU A 5 0.00 -10.83 2.27
N ILE A 6 -0.45 -9.68 2.80
CA ILE A 6 -0.79 -9.52 4.22
C ILE A 6 -2.20 -8.92 4.30
N PHE A 7 -3.05 -9.52 5.14
CA PHE A 7 -4.48 -9.19 5.24
C PHE A 7 -4.80 -8.65 6.63
N ASN A 8 -5.67 -7.64 6.69
CA ASN A 8 -6.14 -7.04 7.94
C ASN A 8 -7.64 -6.67 7.85
N ASN A 9 -8.37 -6.88 8.95
CA ASN A 9 -9.80 -6.56 9.07
C ASN A 9 -10.09 -5.09 9.41
N ALA A 10 -9.07 -4.28 9.67
CA ALA A 10 -9.20 -2.85 9.89
C ALA A 10 -9.08 -2.10 8.57
N ARG A 11 -9.92 -1.08 8.40
CA ARG A 11 -9.89 -0.17 7.24
C ARG A 11 -9.09 1.08 7.58
N PHE A 12 -8.20 1.49 6.68
CA PHE A 12 -7.53 2.79 6.73
C PHE A 12 -8.53 3.92 6.47
N LYS A 13 -8.42 4.98 7.29
CA LYS A 13 -9.06 6.27 7.05
C LYS A 13 -8.15 7.14 6.19
N GLU A 14 -8.71 8.20 5.62
CA GLU A 14 -7.96 9.16 4.80
C GLU A 14 -6.70 9.70 5.49
N SER A 15 -6.81 10.04 6.78
CA SER A 15 -5.67 10.50 7.59
C SER A 15 -4.59 9.43 7.82
N ASP A 16 -4.95 8.15 7.79
CA ASP A 16 -3.97 7.05 7.88
C ASP A 16 -3.15 6.96 6.59
N PHE A 17 -3.79 7.17 5.42
CA PHE A 17 -3.09 7.23 4.14
C PHE A 17 -2.14 8.42 4.08
N GLU A 18 -2.57 9.61 4.52
CA GLU A 18 -1.70 10.80 4.59
C GLU A 18 -0.48 10.53 5.48
N SER A 19 -0.71 9.93 6.65
CA SER A 19 0.38 9.57 7.59
C SER A 19 1.36 8.60 6.96
N LEU A 20 0.87 7.61 6.23
CA LEU A 20 1.71 6.58 5.60
C LEU A 20 2.54 7.14 4.43
N MET A 21 1.99 8.12 3.71
CA MET A 21 2.72 8.88 2.70
C MET A 21 3.84 9.73 3.33
N GLN A 22 3.60 10.32 4.51
CA GLN A 22 4.63 11.10 5.23
C GLN A 22 5.76 10.22 5.78
N ILE A 23 5.50 8.95 6.12
CA ILE A 23 6.54 7.98 6.52
C ILE A 23 7.57 7.79 5.40
N CYS A 24 7.13 7.77 4.14
CA CYS A 24 8.04 7.69 2.98
C CYS A 24 8.89 8.96 2.77
N VAL A 25 8.52 10.06 3.43
CA VAL A 25 9.21 11.37 3.34
C VAL A 25 10.09 11.64 4.57
N GLY A 26 9.90 10.91 5.68
CA GLY A 26 10.59 11.15 6.95
C GLY A 26 9.88 12.15 7.88
N GLY A 27 8.55 12.26 7.81
CA GLY A 27 7.76 13.29 8.49
C GLY A 27 7.28 12.96 9.92
N LYS A 28 8.00 13.47 10.93
CA LYS A 28 7.54 14.10 12.21
C LYS A 28 6.62 13.37 13.23
N GLN A 29 7.29 12.76 14.21
CA GLN A 29 7.31 12.94 15.68
C GLN A 29 6.17 13.53 16.59
N ASP A 30 4.98 13.95 16.17
CA ASP A 30 4.13 14.79 17.07
C ASP A 30 2.91 14.14 17.80
N ASP A 31 2.65 12.84 17.72
CA ASP A 31 1.55 12.19 18.47
C ASP A 31 2.04 11.08 19.43
N ASP A 32 2.22 11.42 20.71
CA ASP A 32 2.75 10.53 21.77
C ASP A 32 1.83 9.37 22.16
N LYS A 33 0.57 9.36 21.67
CA LYS A 33 -0.42 8.35 22.07
C LYS A 33 -0.50 7.14 21.12
N LYS A 34 0.18 7.16 19.97
CA LYS A 34 0.15 6.07 18.99
C LYS A 34 1.45 5.26 19.01
N ILE A 35 1.31 3.94 19.16
CA ILE A 35 2.43 2.99 19.02
C ILE A 35 2.79 2.89 17.53
N GLY A 36 4.09 2.94 17.19
CA GLY A 36 4.55 2.93 15.79
C GLY A 36 4.77 4.33 15.18
N LYS A 37 5.06 5.33 16.01
CA LYS A 37 5.24 6.78 15.72
C LYS A 37 6.10 7.18 14.51
N HIS A 38 6.90 6.27 13.96
CA HIS A 38 7.85 6.55 12.86
C HIS A 38 7.59 5.73 11.59
N GLY A 39 6.63 4.80 11.60
CA GLY A 39 6.44 3.88 10.47
C GLY A 39 7.67 3.00 10.17
N LEU A 40 8.67 2.95 11.07
CA LEU A 40 9.89 2.16 10.89
C LEU A 40 9.61 0.68 10.66
N GLY A 41 8.55 0.15 11.30
CA GLY A 41 8.10 -1.21 11.07
C GLY A 41 7.66 -1.44 9.63
N PHE A 42 6.98 -0.46 9.03
CA PHE A 42 6.59 -0.54 7.62
C PHE A 42 7.80 -0.43 6.70
N ASN A 43 8.80 0.40 7.01
CA ASN A 43 10.02 0.54 6.19
C ASN A 43 10.78 -0.77 6.00
N SER A 44 10.60 -1.77 6.88
CA SER A 44 11.17 -3.10 6.70
C SER A 44 10.74 -3.78 5.38
N CYS A 45 9.59 -3.40 4.81
CA CYS A 45 9.14 -3.93 3.53
C CYS A 45 10.10 -3.60 2.37
N TYR A 46 10.87 -2.51 2.47
CA TYR A 46 11.82 -2.09 1.46
C TYR A 46 13.07 -3.00 1.37
N HIS A 47 13.24 -3.94 2.30
CA HIS A 47 14.21 -5.03 2.10
C HIS A 47 13.77 -6.01 1.00
N PHE A 48 12.48 -6.06 0.69
CA PHE A 48 11.89 -7.04 -0.21
C PHE A 48 11.32 -6.43 -1.49
N THR A 49 10.97 -5.14 -1.50
CA THR A 49 10.38 -4.44 -2.65
C THR A 49 10.90 -3.01 -2.78
N ASP A 50 10.96 -2.49 -4.00
CA ASP A 50 11.14 -1.04 -4.24
C ASP A 50 9.81 -0.28 -4.07
N VAL A 51 8.68 -0.94 -4.38
CA VAL A 51 7.35 -0.31 -4.47
C VAL A 51 6.30 -1.22 -3.83
N PRO A 52 6.05 -1.11 -2.51
CA PRO A 52 4.91 -1.79 -1.90
C PRO A 52 3.61 -1.13 -2.34
N ASP A 53 2.56 -1.94 -2.43
CA ASP A 53 1.21 -1.49 -2.75
C ASP A 53 0.19 -2.08 -1.77
N PHE A 54 -0.90 -1.34 -1.50
CA PHE A 54 -1.97 -1.86 -0.66
C PHE A 54 -3.33 -1.30 -1.04
N ILE A 55 -4.36 -2.09 -0.76
CA ILE A 55 -5.77 -1.74 -0.92
C ILE A 55 -6.39 -1.64 0.45
N SER A 56 -7.18 -0.60 0.70
CA SER A 56 -8.03 -0.51 1.88
C SER A 56 -9.37 0.16 1.56
N GLY A 57 -10.45 -0.59 1.72
CA GLY A 57 -11.77 -0.20 1.21
C GLY A 57 -11.73 0.14 -0.27
N ASP A 58 -12.24 1.32 -0.63
CA ASP A 58 -12.32 1.79 -2.03
C ASP A 58 -11.04 2.45 -2.57
N PHE A 59 -9.92 2.34 -1.87
CA PHE A 59 -8.67 3.02 -2.23
C PHE A 59 -7.52 2.03 -2.40
N ILE A 60 -6.66 2.34 -3.37
CA ILE A 60 -5.36 1.70 -3.58
C ILE A 60 -4.25 2.74 -3.41
N ALA A 61 -3.16 2.33 -2.79
CA ALA A 61 -1.98 3.16 -2.60
C ALA A 61 -0.72 2.43 -3.09
N PHE A 62 0.16 3.18 -3.75
CA PHE A 62 1.49 2.75 -4.17
C PHE A 62 2.52 3.68 -3.55
N LEU A 63 3.62 3.13 -3.05
CA LEU A 63 4.67 3.90 -2.38
C LEU A 63 5.98 3.66 -3.13
N ASP A 64 6.62 4.73 -3.59
CA ASP A 64 7.87 4.69 -4.35
C ASP A 64 8.79 5.80 -3.84
N PRO A 65 9.45 5.63 -2.69
CA PRO A 65 10.18 6.71 -2.02
C PRO A 65 11.34 7.29 -2.86
N GLN A 66 11.82 6.54 -3.86
CA GLN A 66 12.87 6.98 -4.78
C GLN A 66 12.34 7.63 -6.06
N GLU A 67 11.02 7.68 -6.25
CA GLU A 67 10.37 8.26 -7.45
C GLU A 67 10.89 7.64 -8.75
N LYS A 68 11.24 6.35 -8.69
CA LYS A 68 11.89 5.64 -9.80
C LYS A 68 10.88 5.19 -10.86
N TYR A 69 9.68 4.86 -10.43
CA TYR A 69 8.59 4.33 -11.26
C TYR A 69 7.36 5.25 -11.22
N LEU A 70 7.19 6.04 -10.15
CA LEU A 70 6.15 7.04 -10.00
C LEU A 70 6.75 8.45 -10.04
N ASN A 71 6.02 9.41 -10.62
CA ASN A 71 6.41 10.84 -10.64
C ASN A 71 6.25 11.55 -9.26
N LYS A 72 6.18 10.77 -8.17
CA LYS A 72 5.97 11.20 -6.78
C LYS A 72 6.24 10.03 -5.86
N ARG A 73 6.57 10.32 -4.60
CA ARG A 73 6.95 9.30 -3.58
C ARG A 73 5.87 8.29 -3.22
N GLY A 74 4.65 8.57 -3.60
CA GLY A 74 3.55 7.62 -3.54
C GLY A 74 2.32 8.23 -4.19
N THR A 75 1.33 7.39 -4.47
CA THR A 75 0.06 7.82 -5.02
C THR A 75 -1.07 7.02 -4.41
N ILE A 76 -2.20 7.68 -4.20
CA ILE A 76 -3.46 7.06 -3.79
C ILE A 76 -4.43 7.24 -4.95
N GLY A 77 -5.16 6.18 -5.28
CA GLY A 77 -6.22 6.19 -6.29
C GLY A 77 -7.45 5.50 -5.76
N SER A 78 -8.61 5.82 -6.34
CA SER A 78 -9.85 5.09 -6.05
C SER A 78 -9.91 3.83 -6.89
N LEU A 79 -10.37 2.73 -6.29
CA LEU A 79 -10.70 1.52 -7.03
C LEU A 79 -11.98 1.75 -7.84
N PRO A 80 -12.03 1.28 -9.09
CA PRO A 80 -13.22 1.39 -9.90
C PRO A 80 -14.35 0.52 -9.31
N ARG A 81 -15.46 1.15 -8.91
CA ARG A 81 -16.63 0.46 -8.32
C ARG A 81 -17.37 -0.45 -9.30
N ASN A 82 -17.25 -0.18 -10.60
CA ASN A 82 -17.90 -0.96 -11.66
C ASN A 82 -16.93 -1.92 -12.34
N GLY A 83 -15.80 -2.21 -11.68
CA GLY A 83 -14.75 -3.00 -12.28
C GLY A 83 -14.02 -2.31 -13.42
N ILE A 84 -13.13 -3.05 -14.05
CA ILE A 84 -12.52 -2.65 -15.32
C ILE A 84 -13.29 -3.42 -16.38
N SER A 85 -14.03 -2.71 -17.25
CA SER A 85 -14.97 -3.30 -18.21
C SER A 85 -14.39 -4.39 -19.11
N GLU A 86 -13.06 -4.40 -19.26
CA GLU A 86 -12.31 -5.36 -20.07
C GLU A 86 -11.96 -6.66 -19.35
N PHE A 87 -12.23 -6.78 -18.04
CA PHE A 87 -11.89 -7.94 -17.21
C PHE A 87 -13.11 -8.52 -16.50
N THR A 88 -13.14 -9.83 -16.30
CA THR A 88 -14.25 -10.48 -15.60
C THR A 88 -14.20 -10.18 -14.10
N GLU A 89 -15.34 -10.29 -13.38
CA GLU A 89 -15.37 -10.11 -11.92
C GLU A 89 -14.42 -11.07 -11.17
N GLN A 90 -14.08 -12.23 -11.76
CA GLN A 90 -13.14 -13.18 -11.18
C GLN A 90 -11.69 -12.71 -11.32
N ASP A 91 -11.38 -12.02 -12.42
CA ASP A 91 -10.07 -11.41 -12.68
C ASP A 91 -9.90 -10.08 -11.92
N GLN A 92 -11.02 -9.46 -11.56
CA GLN A 92 -11.04 -8.27 -10.74
C GLN A 92 -10.90 -8.67 -9.25
N LEU A 93 -9.70 -8.46 -8.70
CA LEU A 93 -9.39 -8.58 -7.26
C LEU A 93 -10.23 -7.64 -6.35
N VAL A 94 -11.19 -6.92 -6.92
CA VAL A 94 -11.90 -5.78 -6.34
C VAL A 94 -13.00 -6.22 -5.36
N HIS A 95 -13.51 -7.46 -5.44
CA HIS A 95 -14.79 -7.78 -4.78
C HIS A 95 -14.85 -9.04 -3.89
N ARG A 96 -13.74 -9.74 -3.64
CA ARG A 96 -13.82 -11.10 -3.05
C ARG A 96 -13.11 -11.31 -1.73
N PHE A 97 -12.55 -10.27 -1.13
CA PHE A 97 -11.91 -10.42 0.16
C PHE A 97 -12.77 -9.78 1.25
N SER A 98 -13.15 -10.59 2.25
CA SER A 98 -13.84 -10.12 3.46
C SER A 98 -12.96 -9.27 4.39
N PHE A 99 -11.72 -8.98 3.98
CA PHE A 99 -10.76 -8.20 4.74
C PHE A 99 -10.83 -6.74 4.28
N GLU A 100 -10.68 -5.80 5.20
CA GLU A 100 -10.79 -4.38 4.89
C GLU A 100 -9.50 -3.81 4.28
N THR A 101 -8.34 -4.39 4.61
CA THR A 101 -7.02 -3.95 4.11
C THR A 101 -6.15 -5.11 3.64
N HIS A 102 -5.45 -4.89 2.53
CA HIS A 102 -4.61 -5.86 1.83
C HIS A 102 -3.29 -5.22 1.43
N PHE A 103 -2.18 -5.67 2.02
CA PHE A 103 -0.85 -5.28 1.58
C PHE A 103 -0.28 -6.30 0.61
N ARG A 104 0.38 -5.80 -0.42
CA ARG A 104 1.13 -6.55 -1.38
C ARG A 104 2.56 -6.04 -1.38
N ILE A 105 3.50 -6.94 -1.09
CA ILE A 105 4.93 -6.68 -1.08
C ILE A 105 5.57 -7.51 -2.20
N PRO A 106 5.73 -6.95 -3.41
CA PRO A 106 6.32 -7.65 -4.54
C PRO A 106 7.77 -8.02 -4.26
N LEU A 107 8.16 -9.28 -4.50
CA LEU A 107 9.56 -9.66 -4.25
C LEU A 107 10.48 -9.13 -5.34
N LEU A 108 11.61 -8.53 -4.94
CA LEU A 108 12.72 -8.21 -5.83
C LEU A 108 13.16 -9.46 -6.58
N LYS A 109 13.40 -9.31 -7.89
CA LYS A 109 13.97 -10.39 -8.70
C LYS A 109 15.43 -10.58 -8.31
N GLU A 110 15.85 -11.82 -8.11
CA GLU A 110 17.27 -12.14 -8.01
C GLU A 110 17.98 -11.69 -9.29
N LYS A 111 19.07 -10.95 -9.13
CA LYS A 111 19.98 -10.66 -10.25
C LYS A 111 20.69 -11.97 -10.58
N LYS A 112 20.30 -12.60 -11.69
CA LYS A 112 21.09 -13.69 -12.29
C LYS A 112 22.40 -13.15 -12.83
#